data_AF-A0A0D0EAQ0-F1
#
_entry.id   AF-A0A0D0EAQ0-F1
#
_cell.length_a   1.000
_cell.length_b   1.000
_cell.length_c   1.000
_cell.angle_alpha   90.00
_cell.angle_beta   90.00
_cell.angle_gamma   90.00
#
_symmetry.space_group_name_H-M   'P 1'
#
loop_
_entity.id
_entity.type
_entity.pdbx_description
1 polymer ?
#
loop_
_entity_poly.entity_id
_entity_poly.type
_entity_poly.pdbx_seq_one_letter_code
_entity_poly.pdbx_strand_id
1 'polypeptide(L)'
;MPLVVPVLRLFMVFLNVYETFKTLKPPPPSARRGGQPSIRALTQRKRDLKGCLVVWVVWCCYAAYERTLDRIVGIFVPFYSEIKSVFVLFLVLTRAKGAEPLFLHILRPLIKPYAVVVDPTLELTRDIGDFLFALMRVPL
;
A
#
# COMPACT_ATOMS: atom_id res chain seq x y z
N MET A 1 -19.31 13.06 10.22
CA MET A 1 -19.69 12.83 8.81
C MET A 1 -19.77 11.35 8.49
N PRO A 2 -20.92 10.67 8.67
CA PRO A 2 -21.03 9.21 8.57
C PRO A 2 -20.80 8.65 7.15
N LEU A 3 -20.92 9.48 6.10
CA LEU A 3 -20.79 9.03 4.71
C LEU A 3 -19.46 9.41 4.05
N VAL A 4 -18.91 10.58 4.37
CA VAL A 4 -17.72 11.11 3.69
C VAL A 4 -16.49 10.23 3.90
N VAL A 5 -16.22 9.83 5.16
CA VAL A 5 -15.03 9.04 5.47
C VAL A 5 -15.10 7.65 4.83
N PRO A 6 -16.20 6.87 4.94
CA PRO A 6 -16.31 5.58 4.25
C PRO A 6 -16.17 5.66 2.73
N VAL A 7 -16.76 6.69 2.09
CA VAL A 7 -16.62 6.90 0.64
C VAL A 7 -15.16 7.16 0.27
N LEU A 8 -14.46 8.03 1.01
CA LEU A 8 -13.04 8.28 0.81
C LEU A 8 -12.20 7.01 1.00
N ARG A 9 -12.54 6.15 1.96
CA ARG A 9 -11.84 4.86 2.15
C ARG A 9 -12.03 3.94 0.96
N LEU A 10 -13.27 3.78 0.50
CA LEU A 10 -13.58 2.91 -0.63
C LEU A 10 -12.86 3.40 -1.89
N PHE A 11 -12.85 4.73 -2.09
CA PHE A 11 -12.11 5.35 -3.18
C PHE A 11 -10.59 5.16 -3.06
N MET A 12 -10.03 5.31 -1.86
CA MET A 12 -8.60 5.07 -1.60
C MET A 12 -8.20 3.63 -1.91
N VAL A 13 -9.00 2.65 -1.45
CA VAL A 13 -8.77 1.23 -1.73
C VAL A 13 -8.89 0.96 -3.23
N PHE A 14 -9.91 1.48 -3.89
CA PHE A 14 -10.09 1.35 -5.32
C PHE A 14 -8.88 1.88 -6.10
N LEU A 15 -8.40 3.08 -5.77
CA LEU A 15 -7.21 3.66 -6.39
C LEU A 15 -5.95 2.84 -6.10
N ASN A 16 -5.79 2.32 -4.88
CA ASN A 16 -4.66 1.47 -4.53
C ASN A 16 -4.66 0.19 -5.37
N VAL A 17 -5.80 -0.49 -5.49
CA VAL A 17 -5.95 -1.68 -6.32
C VAL A 17 -5.69 -1.36 -7.79
N TYR A 18 -6.24 -0.26 -8.31
CA TYR A 18 -6.05 0.16 -9.69
C TYR A 18 -4.58 0.48 -10.02
N GLU A 19 -3.89 1.22 -9.16
CA GLU A 19 -2.46 1.54 -9.33
C GLU A 19 -1.58 0.28 -9.19
N THR A 20 -1.88 -0.62 -8.25
CA THR A 20 -1.18 -1.91 -8.15
C THR A 20 -1.37 -2.71 -9.43
N PHE A 21 -2.60 -2.82 -9.94
CA PHE A 21 -2.87 -3.51 -11.20
C PHE A 21 -2.10 -2.90 -12.38
N LYS A 22 -2.09 -1.58 -12.50
CA LYS A 22 -1.38 -0.88 -13.57
C LYS A 22 0.14 -1.06 -13.50
N THR A 23 0.72 -1.00 -12.30
CA THR A 23 2.17 -1.12 -12.07
C THR A 23 2.70 -2.55 -12.17
N LEU A 24 1.84 -3.55 -11.93
CA LEU A 24 2.20 -4.95 -12.10
C LEU A 24 2.40 -5.35 -13.56
N LYS A 25 1.73 -4.69 -14.51
CA LYS A 25 1.86 -4.98 -15.95
C LYS A 25 3.33 -4.84 -16.41
N PRO A 26 3.84 -5.78 -17.22
CA PRO A 26 5.20 -5.69 -17.74
C PRO A 26 5.33 -4.47 -18.66
N PRO A 27 6.51 -3.80 -18.67
CA PRO A 27 6.74 -2.68 -19.56
C PRO A 27 6.70 -3.12 -21.03
N PRO A 28 6.24 -2.26 -21.96
CA PRO A 28 6.10 -2.62 -23.36
C PRO A 28 7.45 -3.02 -23.96
N PRO A 29 7.48 -4.06 -24.80
CA PRO A 29 8.70 -4.52 -25.47
C PRO A 29 9.20 -3.44 -26.43
N SER A 30 10.52 -3.20 -26.44
CA SER A 30 11.12 -2.24 -27.38
C SER A 30 11.41 -2.93 -28.71
N ALA A 31 10.82 -2.41 -29.80
CA ALA A 31 11.10 -2.88 -31.16
C ALA A 31 12.58 -2.77 -31.53
N ARG A 32 13.30 -1.79 -30.96
CA ARG A 32 14.74 -1.58 -31.19
C ARG A 32 15.65 -2.58 -30.48
N ARG A 33 15.13 -3.39 -29.54
CA ARG A 33 15.92 -4.28 -28.67
C ARG A 33 15.47 -5.74 -28.74
N GLY A 34 14.99 -6.18 -29.90
CA GLY A 34 14.56 -7.56 -30.10
C GLY A 34 13.43 -7.99 -29.15
N GLY A 35 12.53 -7.06 -28.79
CA GLY A 35 11.43 -7.34 -27.88
C GLY A 35 11.77 -7.26 -26.39
N GLN A 36 13.02 -7.00 -26.00
CA GLN A 36 13.37 -6.82 -24.59
C GLN A 36 13.01 -5.41 -24.07
N PRO A 37 12.49 -5.29 -22.84
CA PRO A 37 12.23 -3.99 -22.23
C PRO A 37 13.53 -3.24 -21.93
N SER A 38 13.49 -1.91 -21.97
CA SER A 38 14.65 -1.09 -21.65
C SER A 38 15.00 -1.17 -20.16
N ILE A 39 16.30 -1.08 -19.83
CA ILE A 39 16.77 -1.08 -18.43
C ILE A 39 16.11 0.06 -17.64
N ARG A 40 15.93 1.23 -18.28
CA ARG A 40 15.23 2.38 -17.69
C ARG A 40 13.76 2.09 -17.37
N ALA A 41 13.06 1.37 -18.24
CA ALA A 41 11.66 0.99 -17.97
C ALA A 41 11.56 -0.01 -16.81
N LEU A 42 12.50 -0.94 -16.70
CA LEU A 42 12.56 -1.88 -15.58
C LEU A 42 12.87 -1.19 -14.25
N THR A 43 13.83 -0.26 -14.22
CA THR A 43 14.16 0.50 -13.00
C THR A 43 13.02 1.42 -12.58
N GLN A 44 12.36 2.08 -13.53
CA GLN A 44 11.18 2.91 -13.28
C GLN A 44 10.04 2.08 -12.67
N ARG A 45 9.72 0.92 -13.26
CA ARG A 45 8.71 0.00 -12.71
C ARG A 45 9.03 -0.44 -11.29
N LYS A 46 10.30 -0.77 -10.99
CA LYS A 46 10.72 -1.13 -9.62
C LYS A 46 10.49 0.01 -8.64
N ARG A 47 10.73 1.26 -9.05
CA ARG A 47 10.46 2.44 -8.23
C ARG A 47 8.96 2.64 -8.00
N ASP A 48 8.16 2.50 -9.04
CA ASP A 48 6.70 2.69 -8.98
C ASP A 48 6.05 1.61 -8.11
N LEU A 49 6.52 0.35 -8.19
CA LEU A 49 6.10 -0.74 -7.30
C LEU A 49 6.40 -0.44 -5.83
N LYS A 50 7.59 0.08 -5.52
CA LYS A 50 7.94 0.51 -4.15
C LYS A 50 7.02 1.63 -3.67
N GLY A 51 6.75 2.62 -4.52
CA GLY A 51 5.82 3.70 -4.21
C GLY A 51 4.41 3.18 -3.90
N CYS A 52 3.92 2.23 -4.70
CA CYS A 52 2.62 1.60 -4.49
C CYS A 52 2.57 0.83 -3.16
N LEU A 53 3.61 0.05 -2.85
CA LEU A 53 3.72 -0.68 -1.58
C LEU A 53 3.70 0.28 -0.38
N VAL A 54 4.41 1.40 -0.46
CA VAL A 54 4.43 2.40 0.61
C VAL A 54 3.04 2.97 0.88
N VAL A 55 2.26 3.26 -0.17
CA VAL A 55 0.86 3.73 0.00
C VAL A 55 0.01 2.67 0.72
N TRP A 56 0.18 1.39 0.38
CA TRP A 56 -0.49 0.28 1.07
C TRP A 56 -0.10 0.21 2.55
N VAL A 57 1.18 0.29 2.88
CA VAL A 57 1.65 0.24 4.28
C VAL A 57 1.10 1.41 5.08
N VAL A 58 1.20 2.64 4.56
CA VAL A 58 0.64 3.83 5.22
C VAL A 58 -0.87 3.68 5.43
N TRP A 59 -1.59 3.19 4.43
CA TRP A 59 -3.03 2.93 4.53
C TRP A 59 -3.37 1.89 5.61
N CYS A 60 -2.67 0.76 5.65
CA CYS A 60 -2.87 -0.28 6.64
C CYS A 60 -2.59 0.21 8.06
N CYS A 61 -1.50 0.96 8.25
CA CYS A 61 -1.17 1.56 9.55
C CYS A 61 -2.26 2.55 10.00
N TYR A 62 -2.74 3.39 9.07
CA TYR A 62 -3.83 4.32 9.35
C TYR A 62 -5.14 3.59 9.70
N ALA A 63 -5.52 2.55 8.96
CA ALA A 63 -6.71 1.75 9.23
C ALA A 63 -6.63 1.03 10.59
N ALA A 64 -5.44 0.52 10.95
CA ALA A 64 -5.20 -0.11 12.25
C ALA A 64 -5.31 0.91 13.40
N TYR A 65 -4.67 2.07 13.23
CA TYR A 65 -4.76 3.19 14.18
C TYR A 65 -6.21 3.62 14.40
N GLU A 66 -6.99 3.74 13.33
CA GLU A 66 -8.38 4.14 13.44
C GLU A 66 -9.22 3.09 14.20
N ARG A 67 -8.98 1.80 13.96
CA ARG A 67 -9.71 0.75 14.67
C ARG A 67 -9.43 0.74 16.17
N THR A 68 -8.22 1.11 16.59
CA THR A 68 -7.77 1.01 17.99
C THR A 68 -7.94 2.31 18.77
N LEU A 69 -7.65 3.46 18.17
CA LEU A 69 -7.50 4.74 18.88
C LEU A 69 -8.65 5.72 18.63
N ASP A 70 -9.53 5.48 17.66
CA ASP A 70 -10.66 6.39 17.35
C ASP A 70 -11.60 6.61 18.54
N ARG A 71 -11.88 5.54 19.31
CA ARG A 71 -12.73 5.63 20.52
C ARG A 71 -12.08 6.46 21.63
N ILE A 72 -10.76 6.43 21.75
CA ILE A 72 -10.02 7.11 22.82
C ILE A 72 -9.80 8.57 22.45
N VAL A 73 -9.38 8.85 21.22
CA VAL A 73 -9.02 10.19 20.76
C VAL A 73 -10.25 11.04 20.47
N GLY A 74 -11.34 10.44 19.99
CA GLY A 74 -12.58 11.15 19.67
C GLY A 74 -13.28 11.80 20.87
N ILE A 75 -12.97 11.36 22.10
CA ILE A 75 -13.50 11.96 23.34
C ILE A 75 -12.71 13.23 23.72
N PHE A 76 -11.42 13.27 23.40
CA PHE A 76 -10.51 14.34 23.82
C PHE A 76 -10.36 15.47 22.80
N VAL A 77 -10.45 15.17 21.50
CA VAL A 77 -10.13 16.13 20.44
C VAL A 77 -11.40 16.57 19.70
N PRO A 78 -11.85 17.83 19.86
CA PRO A 78 -12.93 18.36 19.03
C PRO A 78 -12.49 18.40 17.55
N PHE A 79 -13.42 18.15 16.62
CA PHE A 79 -13.17 18.08 15.16
C PHE A 79 -12.28 16.94 14.65
N TYR A 80 -12.03 15.90 15.45
CA TYR A 80 -11.24 14.75 15.02
C TYR A 80 -11.75 14.08 13.72
N SER A 81 -13.07 14.08 13.50
CA SER A 81 -13.67 13.54 12.27
C SER A 81 -13.28 14.30 11.00
N GLU A 82 -13.05 15.61 11.09
CA GLU A 82 -12.65 16.43 9.94
C GLU A 82 -11.15 16.33 9.67
N ILE A 83 -10.34 16.28 10.72
CA ILE A 83 -8.90 16.00 10.56
C ILE A 83 -8.68 14.65 9.88
N LYS A 84 -9.50 13.66 10.25
CA LYS A 84 -9.50 12.33 9.66
C LYS A 84 -9.80 12.38 8.15
N SER A 85 -10.86 13.10 7.75
CA SER A 85 -11.25 13.20 6.33
C SER A 85 -10.19 13.94 5.52
N VAL A 86 -9.61 15.02 6.05
CA VAL A 86 -8.51 15.77 5.42
C VAL A 86 -7.27 14.89 5.24
N PHE A 87 -6.93 14.05 6.22
CA PHE A 87 -5.79 13.14 6.10
C PHE A 87 -5.97 12.10 5.00
N VAL A 88 -7.16 11.47 4.92
CA VAL A 88 -7.45 10.51 3.83
C VAL A 88 -7.46 11.23 2.48
N LEU A 89 -8.05 12.42 2.41
CA LEU A 89 -8.05 13.24 1.20
C LEU A 89 -6.62 13.59 0.77
N PHE A 90 -5.76 13.98 1.71
CA PHE A 90 -4.35 14.24 1.45
C PHE A 90 -3.64 13.01 0.87
N LEU A 91 -3.87 11.82 1.42
CA LEU A 91 -3.30 10.57 0.90
C LEU A 91 -3.85 10.20 -0.48
N VAL A 92 -5.14 10.46 -0.73
CA VAL A 92 -5.77 10.25 -2.05
C VAL A 92 -5.17 11.18 -3.10
N LEU A 93 -4.90 12.45 -2.77
CA LEU A 93 -4.35 13.43 -3.71
C LEU A 93 -2.84 13.24 -3.95
N THR A 94 -2.07 13.06 -2.88
CA THR A 94 -0.59 13.01 -2.97
C THR A 94 -0.04 11.63 -3.29
N ARG A 95 -0.82 10.57 -3.05
CA ARG A 95 -0.50 9.16 -3.37
C ARG A 95 0.92 8.81 -2.91
N ALA A 96 1.72 8.20 -3.78
CA ALA A 96 3.09 7.77 -3.48
C ALA A 96 4.01 8.93 -3.06
N LYS A 97 3.81 10.14 -3.59
CA LYS A 97 4.67 11.31 -3.29
C LYS A 97 4.49 11.80 -1.85
N GLY A 98 3.28 11.72 -1.30
CA GLY A 98 3.01 12.08 0.10
C GLY A 98 3.21 10.92 1.07
N ALA A 99 2.94 9.68 0.63
CA ALA A 99 3.13 8.49 1.47
C ALA A 99 4.61 8.14 1.69
N GLU A 100 5.50 8.44 0.74
CA GLU A 100 6.94 8.18 0.86
C GLU A 100 7.61 8.89 2.06
N PRO A 101 7.48 10.21 2.26
CA PRO A 101 8.05 10.86 3.44
C PRO A 101 7.44 10.38 4.76
N LEU A 102 6.12 10.12 4.79
CA LEU A 102 5.43 9.52 5.94
C LEU A 102 6.05 8.17 6.31
N PHE A 103 6.30 7.33 5.31
CA PHE A 103 6.92 6.05 5.54
C PHE A 103 8.37 6.19 6.02
N LEU A 104 9.18 7.03 5.37
CA LEU A 104 10.60 7.14 5.70
C LEU A 104 10.86 7.75 7.08
N HIS A 105 10.06 8.75 7.49
CA HIS A 105 10.31 9.49 8.74
C HIS A 105 9.55 8.93 9.93
N ILE A 106 8.35 8.37 9.73
CA ILE A 106 7.50 7.92 10.83
C ILE A 106 7.47 6.40 10.87
N LEU A 107 6.99 5.75 9.81
CA LEU A 107 6.75 4.30 9.87
C LEU A 107 8.04 3.48 9.87
N ARG A 108 9.07 3.90 9.14
CA ARG A 108 10.34 3.17 9.04
C ARG A 108 11.04 3.01 10.38
N PRO A 109 11.26 4.05 11.21
CA PRO A 109 11.86 3.86 12.53
C PRO A 109 10.98 3.02 13.46
N LEU A 110 9.65 3.08 13.31
CA LEU A 110 8.70 2.28 14.08
C LEU A 110 8.72 0.79 13.69
N ILE A 111 8.83 0.47 12.40
CA ILE A 111 8.74 -0.90 11.86
C ILE A 111 10.10 -1.61 11.85
N LYS A 112 11.19 -0.88 11.57
CA LYS A 112 12.55 -1.45 11.46
C LYS A 112 12.97 -2.36 12.64
N PRO A 113 12.71 -2.03 13.93
CA PRO A 113 13.07 -2.92 15.03
C PRO A 113 12.32 -4.27 14.99
N TYR A 114 11.15 -4.32 14.36
CA TYR A 114 10.35 -5.53 14.23
C TYR A 114 10.60 -6.28 12.92
N ALA A 115 11.53 -5.83 12.07
CA ALA A 115 11.84 -6.49 10.79
C ALA A 115 12.22 -7.96 10.96
N VAL A 116 12.92 -8.30 12.04
CA VAL A 116 13.31 -9.68 12.39
C VAL A 116 12.09 -10.60 12.57
N VAL A 117 10.95 -10.06 12.98
CA VAL A 117 9.70 -10.83 13.12
C VAL A 117 8.86 -10.72 11.84
N VAL A 118 8.81 -9.54 11.24
CA VAL A 118 7.97 -9.28 10.05
C VAL A 118 8.48 -10.05 8.83
N ASP A 119 9.78 -10.05 8.56
CA ASP A 119 10.33 -10.67 7.35
C ASP A 119 10.03 -12.20 7.30
N PRO A 120 10.27 -13.00 8.36
CA PRO A 120 9.89 -14.41 8.38
C PRO A 120 8.38 -14.64 8.26
N THR A 121 7.53 -13.78 8.84
CA THR A 121 6.08 -13.92 8.71
C THR A 121 5.60 -13.71 7.28
N LEU A 122 6.25 -12.80 6.54
CA LEU A 122 5.97 -12.57 5.12
C LEU A 122 6.45 -13.74 4.26
N GLU A 123 7.61 -14.31 4.56
CA GLU A 123 8.11 -15.52 3.90
C GLU A 123 7.17 -16.70 4.11
N LEU A 124 6.76 -16.96 5.36
CA LEU A 124 5.80 -18.01 5.67
C LEU A 124 4.46 -17.81 4.93
N THR A 125 3.96 -16.58 4.90
CA THR A 125 2.72 -16.24 4.18
C THR A 125 2.85 -16.50 2.68
N ARG A 126 4.01 -16.20 2.10
CA ARG A 126 4.31 -16.47 0.69
C ARG A 126 4.35 -17.97 0.42
N ASP A 127 5.05 -18.73 1.25
CA ASP A 127 5.18 -20.18 1.08
C ASP A 127 3.82 -20.88 1.17
N ILE A 128 2.97 -20.45 2.11
CA ILE A 128 1.58 -20.92 2.22
C ILE A 128 0.80 -20.56 0.94
N GLY A 129 0.97 -19.34 0.42
CA GLY A 129 0.34 -18.91 -0.83
C GLY A 129 0.76 -19.78 -2.02
N ASP A 130 2.07 -20.00 -2.18
CA ASP A 130 2.64 -20.83 -3.25
C ASP A 130 2.15 -22.28 -3.15
N PHE A 131 2.05 -22.83 -1.94
CA PHE A 131 1.47 -24.15 -1.67
C PHE A 131 -0.01 -24.23 -2.07
N LEU A 132 -0.84 -23.25 -1.66
CA LEU A 132 -2.26 -23.21 -2.02
C LEU A 132 -2.47 -23.09 -3.54
N PHE A 133 -1.66 -22.27 -4.21
CA PHE A 133 -1.70 -22.16 -5.68
C PHE A 133 -1.27 -23.45 -6.38
N ALA A 134 -0.27 -24.16 -5.85
CA ALA A 134 0.13 -25.46 -6.37
C ALA A 134 -1.02 -26.47 -6.21
N LEU A 135 -1.67 -26.51 -5.05
CA LEU A 135 -2.80 -27.41 -4.77
C LEU A 135 -3.97 -27.13 -5.71
N MET A 136 -4.33 -25.86 -5.95
CA MET A 136 -5.38 -25.48 -6.92
C MET A 136 -5.05 -25.85 -8.38
N ARG A 137 -3.77 -26.02 -8.73
CA ARG A 137 -3.33 -26.38 -10.08
C ARG A 137 -3.29 -27.88 -10.32
N VAL A 138 -3.37 -28.71 -9.28
CA VAL A 138 -3.48 -30.16 -9.44
C VAL A 138 -4.88 -30.46 -9.98
N PRO A 139 -5.01 -31.04 -11.18
CA PRO A 139 -6.30 -31.51 -11.65
C PRO A 139 -6.73 -32.69 -10.75
N LEU A 140 -7.89 -32.56 -10.11
CA LEU A 140 -8.58 -33.66 -9.42
C LEU A 140 -9.01 -34.75 -10.41
#